data_AF-A0AAD8E2V5-F1
#
_entry.id   AF-A0AAD8E2V5-F1
#
_cell.length_a   1.000
_cell.length_b   1.000
_cell.length_c   1.000
_cell.angle_alpha   90.00
_cell.angle_beta   90.00
_cell.angle_gamma   90.00
#
_symmetry.space_group_name_H-M   'P 1'
#
loop_
_entity.id
_entity.type
_entity.pdbx_description
1 polymer ?
#
loop_
_entity_poly.entity_id
_entity_poly.type
_entity_poly.pdbx_seq_one_letter_code
_entity_poly.pdbx_strand_id
1 'polypeptide(L)'
;MSRINLERQLPRTNQLLRSLSAVQMLGYNKVGEDTFENVIPFLTGLNIPELKLLCWPNVSSPFDDCPFIWKKFSDAGYITAFADDASDVSMFNRGKKGFLKPPTDYYLRPYFLFGDHIFSSPSEQCYGNQLKTEKLLEYVSKFIIMKKKKYFGVFWETNLTHNELNYPEIADEMLYNFINSIKSQLNNTVLIFMSDHGTRIGEFVETYQGYLENRLPLLSFMFPKWFQENYKLAMKNLKENTRLLSTHFDLHETLLDMLDLTSIEDGYLKVRMNKNENKR
;
A
#
# COMPACT_ATOMS: atom_id res chain seq x y z
N MET A 1 -8.84 -5.71 2.65
CA MET A 1 -9.23 -5.58 4.07
C MET A 1 -9.77 -4.19 4.41
N SER A 2 -10.87 -4.10 5.16
CA SER A 2 -11.42 -2.83 5.68
C SER A 2 -10.78 -2.42 7.01
N ARG A 3 -10.94 -1.16 7.42
CA ARG A 3 -10.52 -0.70 8.76
C ARG A 3 -11.17 -1.50 9.89
N ILE A 4 -12.45 -1.85 9.78
CA ILE A 4 -13.17 -2.55 10.85
C ILE A 4 -12.77 -4.04 10.87
N ASN A 5 -12.45 -4.62 9.71
CA ASN A 5 -11.89 -5.96 9.63
C ASN A 5 -10.50 -6.04 10.29
N LEU A 6 -9.64 -5.02 10.14
CA LEU A 6 -8.39 -4.90 10.93
C LEU A 6 -8.67 -4.97 12.44
N GLU A 7 -9.68 -4.23 12.93
CA GLU A 7 -10.01 -4.22 14.36
C GLU A 7 -10.48 -5.58 14.88
N ARG A 8 -11.16 -6.37 14.03
CA ARG A 8 -11.64 -7.72 14.37
C ARG A 8 -10.56 -8.78 14.29
N GLN A 9 -9.82 -8.80 13.18
CA GLN A 9 -8.95 -9.93 12.84
C GLN A 9 -7.49 -9.71 13.24
N LEU A 10 -7.05 -8.47 13.43
CA LEU A 10 -5.65 -8.15 13.72
C LEU A 10 -5.51 -7.36 15.03
N PRO A 11 -6.06 -7.84 16.17
CA PRO A 11 -6.10 -7.05 17.41
C PRO A 11 -4.72 -6.68 17.95
N ARG A 12 -3.72 -7.60 17.92
CA ARG A 12 -2.37 -7.32 18.42
C ARG A 12 -1.66 -6.30 17.52
N THR A 13 -1.76 -6.50 16.21
CA THR A 13 -1.20 -5.58 15.21
C THR A 13 -1.84 -4.20 15.32
N ASN A 14 -3.16 -4.12 15.42
CA ASN A 14 -3.88 -2.85 15.57
C ASN A 14 -3.49 -2.11 16.87
N GLN A 15 -3.31 -2.84 17.98
CA GLN A 15 -2.80 -2.25 19.22
C GLN A 15 -1.38 -1.72 19.06
N LEU A 16 -0.50 -2.47 18.37
CA LEU A 16 0.86 -2.03 18.07
C LEU A 16 0.86 -0.75 17.22
N LEU A 17 0.07 -0.70 16.14
CA LEU A 17 -0.09 0.49 15.29
C LEU A 17 -0.52 1.70 16.12
N ARG A 18 -1.51 1.54 17.02
CA ARG A 18 -1.94 2.61 17.95
C ARG A 18 -0.82 3.05 18.87
N SER A 19 -0.03 2.12 19.42
CA SER A 19 1.12 2.45 20.29
C SER A 19 2.22 3.24 19.55
N LEU A 20 2.32 3.06 18.24
CA LEU A 20 3.23 3.78 17.35
C LEU A 20 2.64 5.12 16.85
N SER A 21 1.54 5.59 17.45
CA SER A 21 0.85 6.83 17.05
C SER A 21 0.41 6.84 15.58
N ALA A 22 0.02 5.68 15.06
CA ALA A 22 -0.45 5.59 13.67
C ALA A 22 -1.71 6.43 13.45
N VAL A 23 -1.74 7.18 12.35
CA VAL A 23 -2.87 8.01 11.94
C VAL A 23 -3.72 7.21 10.95
N GLN A 24 -4.88 6.73 11.41
CA GLN A 24 -5.83 6.00 10.58
C GLN A 24 -6.79 6.95 9.86
N MET A 25 -6.90 6.79 8.54
CA MET A 25 -7.80 7.59 7.70
C MET A 25 -9.19 6.94 7.68
N LEU A 26 -10.09 7.45 8.51
CA LEU A 26 -11.44 6.90 8.73
C LEU A 26 -12.39 7.15 7.56
N GLY A 27 -12.19 8.24 6.83
CA GLY A 27 -12.97 8.59 5.63
C GLY A 27 -12.38 8.09 4.32
N TYR A 28 -11.35 7.24 4.36
CA TYR A 28 -10.68 6.72 3.16
C TYR A 28 -11.59 5.77 2.38
N ASN A 29 -11.72 6.01 1.08
CA ASN A 29 -12.59 5.25 0.18
C ASN A 29 -11.85 4.67 -1.02
N LYS A 30 -12.32 3.51 -1.46
CA LYS A 30 -11.93 2.91 -2.73
C LYS A 30 -12.40 3.79 -3.91
N VAL A 31 -11.65 3.77 -5.01
CA VAL A 31 -11.98 4.46 -6.27
C VAL A 31 -12.80 3.56 -7.18
N GLY A 32 -12.37 2.31 -7.34
CA GLY A 32 -12.98 1.34 -8.22
C GLY A 32 -13.40 0.07 -7.50
N GLU A 33 -13.89 -0.89 -8.26
CA GLU A 33 -14.36 -2.15 -7.72
C GLU A 33 -13.22 -3.09 -7.37
N ASP A 34 -12.21 -3.19 -8.22
CA ASP A 34 -11.13 -4.17 -8.07
C ASP A 34 -9.77 -3.60 -7.67
N THR A 35 -8.84 -4.51 -7.37
CA THR A 35 -7.47 -4.14 -7.01
C THR A 35 -6.84 -3.24 -8.04
N PHE A 36 -6.97 -3.56 -9.34
CA PHE A 36 -6.29 -2.80 -10.39
C PHE A 36 -6.80 -1.35 -10.46
N GLU A 37 -8.12 -1.14 -10.39
CA GLU A 37 -8.74 0.19 -10.37
C GLU A 37 -8.40 1.01 -9.11
N ASN A 38 -8.00 0.35 -8.03
CA ASN A 38 -7.64 0.99 -6.77
C ASN A 38 -6.13 1.21 -6.61
N VAL A 39 -5.29 0.31 -7.13
CA VAL A 39 -3.83 0.48 -7.07
C VAL A 39 -3.30 1.49 -8.09
N ILE A 40 -3.92 1.57 -9.27
CA ILE A 40 -3.47 2.48 -10.33
C ILE A 40 -3.52 3.96 -9.90
N PRO A 41 -4.59 4.46 -9.27
CA PRO A 41 -4.63 5.84 -8.79
C PRO A 41 -3.51 6.20 -7.81
N PHE A 42 -3.25 5.41 -6.76
CA PHE A 42 -2.20 5.80 -5.81
C PHE A 42 -0.79 5.62 -6.38
N LEU A 43 -0.61 4.70 -7.32
CA LEU A 43 0.68 4.45 -7.93
C LEU A 43 0.98 5.36 -9.12
N THR A 44 0.01 5.93 -9.80
CA THR A 44 0.26 6.71 -11.04
C THR A 44 -0.39 8.09 -11.06
N GLY A 45 -1.37 8.34 -10.17
CA GLY A 45 -2.21 9.53 -10.20
C GLY A 45 -3.30 9.48 -11.29
N LEU A 46 -3.43 8.38 -12.03
CA LEU A 46 -4.35 8.24 -13.16
C LEU A 46 -5.54 7.33 -12.83
N ASN A 47 -6.66 7.53 -13.51
CA ASN A 47 -7.72 6.52 -13.62
C ASN A 47 -7.45 5.54 -14.79
N ILE A 48 -8.24 4.47 -14.89
CA ILE A 48 -8.06 3.45 -15.95
C ILE A 48 -8.20 4.04 -17.38
N PRO A 49 -9.22 4.87 -17.70
CA PRO A 49 -9.29 5.53 -19.01
C PRO A 49 -8.02 6.33 -19.36
N GLU A 50 -7.51 7.14 -18.43
CA GLU A 50 -6.28 7.93 -18.61
C GLU A 50 -5.05 7.04 -18.80
N LEU A 51 -4.91 5.99 -17.99
CA LEU A 51 -3.83 5.02 -18.13
C LEU A 51 -3.84 4.35 -19.51
N LYS A 52 -5.03 3.98 -20.00
CA LYS A 52 -5.19 3.37 -21.34
C LYS A 52 -4.79 4.31 -22.45
N LEU A 53 -5.18 5.59 -22.36
CA LEU A 53 -4.81 6.60 -23.34
C LEU A 53 -3.31 6.90 -23.32
N LEU A 54 -2.69 6.87 -22.15
CA LEU A 54 -1.31 7.30 -21.97
C LEU A 54 -0.27 6.20 -22.31
N CYS A 55 -0.44 4.99 -21.77
CA CYS A 55 0.63 3.99 -21.78
C CYS A 55 0.16 2.53 -21.86
N TRP A 56 -1.12 2.24 -21.60
CA TRP A 56 -1.64 0.87 -21.53
C TRP A 56 -2.91 0.66 -22.37
N PRO A 57 -2.86 0.79 -23.71
CA PRO A 57 -4.05 0.83 -24.55
C PRO A 57 -4.88 -0.46 -24.54
N ASN A 58 -4.26 -1.61 -24.23
CA ASN A 58 -4.94 -2.90 -24.13
C ASN A 58 -4.20 -3.87 -23.21
N VAL A 59 -4.83 -4.99 -22.86
CA VAL A 59 -4.30 -6.00 -21.93
C VAL A 59 -3.00 -6.69 -22.39
N SER A 60 -2.71 -6.64 -23.69
CA SER A 60 -1.47 -7.17 -24.28
C SER A 60 -0.32 -6.15 -24.28
N SER A 61 -0.59 -4.92 -23.82
CA SER A 61 0.43 -3.89 -23.65
C SER A 61 1.11 -4.06 -22.29
N PRO A 62 2.43 -3.93 -22.22
CA PRO A 62 3.14 -3.96 -20.95
C PRO A 62 2.99 -2.62 -20.20
N PHE A 63 3.26 -2.63 -18.91
CA PHE A 63 3.16 -1.45 -18.05
C PHE A 63 4.46 -0.62 -17.97
N ASP A 64 5.52 -1.06 -18.65
CA ASP A 64 6.87 -0.51 -18.56
C ASP A 64 6.94 1.00 -18.79
N ASP A 65 6.07 1.57 -19.65
CA ASP A 65 6.08 3.00 -19.99
C ASP A 65 5.14 3.85 -19.11
N CYS A 66 4.35 3.24 -18.23
CA CYS A 66 3.42 3.97 -17.38
C CYS A 66 4.11 4.76 -16.27
N PRO A 67 3.55 5.92 -15.84
CA PRO A 67 4.22 6.87 -14.95
C PRO A 67 4.08 6.48 -13.46
N PHE A 68 4.50 5.27 -13.11
CA PHE A 68 4.44 4.82 -11.72
C PHE A 68 5.32 5.66 -10.79
N ILE A 69 4.83 5.89 -9.56
CA ILE A 69 5.41 6.74 -8.53
C ILE A 69 6.82 6.30 -8.14
N TRP A 70 7.10 4.99 -8.18
CA TRP A 70 8.44 4.47 -7.93
C TRP A 70 9.47 4.98 -8.94
N LYS A 71 9.08 5.32 -10.19
CA LYS A 71 10.00 5.96 -11.15
C LYS A 71 10.44 7.33 -10.66
N LYS A 72 9.51 8.14 -10.13
CA LYS A 72 9.82 9.45 -9.53
C LYS A 72 10.75 9.31 -8.32
N PHE A 73 10.52 8.30 -7.47
CA PHE A 73 11.43 7.99 -6.37
C PHE A 73 12.81 7.53 -6.86
N SER A 74 12.87 6.71 -7.92
CA SER A 74 14.12 6.29 -8.55
C SER A 74 14.90 7.48 -9.11
N ASP A 75 14.23 8.39 -9.82
CA ASP A 75 14.81 9.63 -10.36
C ASP A 75 15.37 10.54 -9.23
N ALA A 76 14.73 10.53 -8.06
CA ALA A 76 15.22 11.22 -6.86
C ALA A 76 16.33 10.46 -6.09
N GLY A 77 16.83 9.35 -6.65
CA GLY A 77 17.94 8.56 -6.10
C GLY A 77 17.56 7.58 -4.99
N TYR A 78 16.28 7.24 -4.85
CA TYR A 78 15.83 6.22 -3.89
C TYR A 78 16.05 4.83 -4.47
N ILE A 79 16.44 3.88 -3.62
CA ILE A 79 16.35 2.46 -3.95
C ILE A 79 14.87 2.05 -3.96
N THR A 80 14.41 1.45 -5.04
CA THR A 80 13.01 1.06 -5.22
C THR A 80 12.80 -0.43 -5.02
N ALA A 81 11.66 -0.81 -4.46
CA ALA A 81 11.26 -2.20 -4.32
C ALA A 81 9.79 -2.43 -4.63
N PHE A 82 9.51 -3.56 -5.28
CA PHE A 82 8.15 -4.05 -5.48
C PHE A 82 8.09 -5.56 -5.19
N ALA A 83 7.16 -5.97 -4.34
CA ALA A 83 6.86 -7.36 -4.10
C ALA A 83 5.36 -7.59 -3.98
N ASP A 84 4.92 -8.73 -4.48
CA ASP A 84 3.56 -9.24 -4.41
C ASP A 84 3.68 -10.75 -4.20
N ASP A 85 3.01 -11.29 -3.17
CA ASP A 85 3.15 -12.70 -2.83
C ASP A 85 2.33 -13.64 -3.71
N ALA A 86 1.40 -13.14 -4.54
CA ALA A 86 0.54 -13.97 -5.38
C ALA A 86 0.93 -13.87 -6.86
N SER A 87 1.54 -14.92 -7.44
CA SER A 87 2.10 -14.78 -8.79
C SER A 87 1.05 -14.80 -9.91
N ASP A 88 -0.08 -15.49 -9.70
CA ASP A 88 -1.17 -15.73 -10.67
C ASP A 88 -2.25 -14.64 -10.62
N VAL A 89 -2.60 -14.18 -9.41
CA VAL A 89 -3.58 -13.12 -9.17
C VAL A 89 -2.96 -11.77 -8.83
N SER A 90 -1.64 -11.62 -9.03
CA SER A 90 -0.93 -10.34 -8.83
C SER A 90 -1.64 -9.18 -9.51
N MET A 91 -1.59 -8.02 -8.84
CA MET A 91 -2.20 -6.76 -9.28
C MET A 91 -1.90 -6.38 -10.74
N PHE A 92 -0.74 -6.77 -11.27
CA PHE A 92 -0.31 -6.44 -12.64
C PHE A 92 -0.28 -7.63 -13.61
N ASN A 93 -0.50 -8.86 -13.15
CA ASN A 93 -0.38 -10.06 -13.99
C ASN A 93 -1.68 -10.84 -14.16
N ARG A 94 -2.72 -10.59 -13.35
CA ARG A 94 -4.02 -11.22 -13.54
C ARG A 94 -4.71 -10.75 -14.83
N GLY A 95 -4.66 -11.58 -15.87
CA GLY A 95 -5.24 -11.31 -17.19
C GLY A 95 -4.55 -10.17 -17.95
N LYS A 96 -3.31 -9.83 -17.58
CA LYS A 96 -2.55 -8.68 -18.12
C LYS A 96 -1.11 -9.11 -18.37
N LYS A 97 -0.44 -8.46 -19.33
CA LYS A 97 0.95 -8.77 -19.67
C LYS A 97 1.95 -8.48 -18.55
N GLY A 98 1.62 -7.56 -17.64
CA GLY A 98 2.53 -7.14 -16.57
C GLY A 98 3.68 -6.29 -17.09
N PHE A 99 4.85 -6.45 -16.48
CA PHE A 99 6.08 -5.76 -16.87
C PHE A 99 7.01 -6.68 -17.65
N LEU A 100 7.66 -6.15 -18.68
CA LEU A 100 8.70 -6.85 -19.45
C LEU A 100 10.07 -6.73 -18.79
N LYS A 101 10.34 -5.59 -18.16
CA LYS A 101 11.54 -5.34 -17.35
C LYS A 101 11.16 -5.23 -15.87
N PRO A 102 12.07 -5.57 -14.93
CA PRO A 102 11.82 -5.31 -13.52
C PRO A 102 11.44 -3.83 -13.30
N PRO A 103 10.28 -3.53 -12.70
CA PRO A 103 9.80 -2.14 -12.56
C PRO A 103 10.53 -1.36 -11.47
N THR A 104 11.30 -2.04 -10.61
CA THR A 104 12.04 -1.51 -9.47
C THR A 104 13.38 -2.22 -9.31
N ASP A 105 14.30 -1.65 -8.53
CA ASP A 105 15.63 -2.22 -8.28
C ASP A 105 15.55 -3.61 -7.60
N TYR A 106 14.54 -3.78 -6.74
CA TYR A 106 14.28 -4.99 -5.98
C TYR A 106 12.88 -5.53 -6.30
N TYR A 107 12.81 -6.49 -7.21
CA TYR A 107 11.56 -7.08 -7.67
C TYR A 107 11.43 -8.55 -7.29
N LEU A 108 10.53 -8.88 -6.35
CA LEU A 108 10.46 -10.22 -5.75
C LEU A 108 9.69 -11.26 -6.58
N ARG A 109 8.98 -10.85 -7.64
CA ARG A 109 8.13 -11.76 -8.45
C ARG A 109 8.83 -13.06 -8.90
N PRO A 110 10.08 -13.07 -9.39
CA PRO A 110 10.74 -14.31 -9.80
C PRO A 110 10.80 -15.38 -8.70
N TYR A 111 10.90 -14.98 -7.43
CA TYR A 111 10.89 -15.90 -6.29
C TYR A 111 9.55 -16.64 -6.17
N PHE A 112 8.43 -15.92 -6.20
CA PHE A 112 7.09 -16.52 -6.10
C PHE A 112 6.72 -17.33 -7.34
N LEU A 113 7.12 -16.89 -8.55
CA LEU A 113 6.95 -17.70 -9.77
C LEU A 113 7.67 -19.04 -9.68
N PHE A 114 8.90 -19.04 -9.17
CA PHE A 114 9.68 -20.26 -8.99
C PHE A 114 9.10 -21.16 -7.90
N GLY A 115 8.64 -20.59 -6.79
CA GLY A 115 7.95 -21.33 -5.74
C GLY A 115 6.67 -22.00 -6.26
N ASP A 116 5.81 -21.25 -6.95
CA ASP A 116 4.57 -21.79 -7.51
C ASP A 116 4.83 -22.93 -8.50
N HIS A 117 5.93 -22.84 -9.28
CA HIS A 117 6.35 -23.91 -10.18
C HIS A 117 6.80 -25.17 -9.43
N ILE A 118 7.65 -25.05 -8.40
CA ILE A 118 8.15 -26.19 -7.63
C ILE A 118 7.03 -26.90 -6.90
N PHE A 119 6.17 -26.13 -6.21
CA PHE A 119 5.13 -26.71 -5.36
C PHE A 119 3.85 -27.04 -6.13
N SER A 120 3.77 -26.71 -7.43
CA SER A 120 2.56 -26.86 -8.26
C SER A 120 1.32 -26.23 -7.61
N SER A 121 1.54 -25.13 -6.88
CA SER A 121 0.57 -24.60 -5.93
C SER A 121 0.43 -23.07 -6.01
N PRO A 122 0.04 -22.54 -7.18
CA PRO A 122 -0.11 -21.10 -7.36
C PRO A 122 -1.21 -20.52 -6.45
N SER A 123 -2.28 -21.27 -6.22
CA SER A 123 -3.46 -20.82 -5.46
C SER A 123 -3.45 -21.17 -3.97
N GLU A 124 -2.51 -21.98 -3.47
CA GLU A 124 -2.43 -22.23 -2.04
C GLU A 124 -1.64 -21.13 -1.33
N GLN A 125 -1.89 -21.02 -0.03
CA GLN A 125 -1.24 -20.04 0.84
C GLN A 125 0.18 -20.41 1.24
N CYS A 126 0.60 -21.65 0.96
CA CYS A 126 1.83 -22.23 1.47
C CYS A 126 2.77 -22.70 0.36
N TYR A 127 4.07 -22.64 0.66
CA TYR A 127 5.10 -23.43 0.02
C TYR A 127 5.53 -24.52 0.99
N GLY A 128 5.02 -25.74 0.80
CA GLY A 128 5.18 -26.83 1.76
C GLY A 128 4.57 -26.45 3.11
N ASN A 129 5.39 -26.31 4.14
CA ASN A 129 4.96 -25.96 5.50
C ASN A 129 5.15 -24.48 5.86
N GLN A 130 5.45 -23.61 4.90
CA GLN A 130 5.70 -22.18 5.14
C GLN A 130 4.67 -21.32 4.40
N LEU A 131 4.13 -20.30 5.07
CA LEU A 131 3.17 -19.39 4.43
C LEU A 131 3.90 -18.46 3.44
N LYS A 132 3.30 -18.20 2.27
CA LYS A 132 3.82 -17.24 1.29
C LYS A 132 3.92 -15.84 1.90
N THR A 133 2.93 -15.46 2.71
CA THR A 133 2.92 -14.20 3.46
C THR A 133 4.09 -14.09 4.45
N GLU A 134 4.48 -15.18 5.13
CA GLU A 134 5.69 -15.17 5.99
C GLU A 134 6.94 -14.87 5.17
N LYS A 135 7.06 -15.46 3.97
CA LYS A 135 8.19 -15.21 3.07
C LYS A 135 8.24 -13.79 2.54
N LEU A 136 7.08 -13.21 2.23
CA LEU A 136 6.99 -11.80 1.90
C LEU A 136 7.50 -10.95 3.07
N LEU A 137 6.95 -11.13 4.28
CA LEU A 137 7.32 -10.33 5.44
C LEU A 137 8.80 -10.51 5.84
N GLU A 138 9.36 -11.72 5.74
CA GLU A 138 10.78 -12.00 5.95
C GLU A 138 11.66 -11.19 4.98
N TYR A 139 11.28 -11.16 3.70
CA TYR A 139 11.97 -10.36 2.69
C TYR A 139 11.87 -8.86 2.98
N VAL A 140 10.68 -8.37 3.33
CA VAL A 140 10.47 -6.95 3.64
C VAL A 140 11.30 -6.52 4.85
N SER A 141 11.33 -7.32 5.92
CA SER A 141 12.17 -7.03 7.09
C SER A 141 13.65 -6.95 6.72
N LYS A 142 14.17 -7.91 5.96
CA LYS A 142 15.57 -7.88 5.50
C LYS A 142 15.85 -6.68 4.61
N PHE A 143 14.93 -6.36 3.69
CA PHE A 143 15.03 -5.17 2.87
C PHE A 143 15.13 -3.92 3.76
N ILE A 144 14.18 -3.68 4.67
CA ILE A 144 14.18 -2.48 5.52
C ILE A 144 15.43 -2.40 6.41
N ILE A 145 15.82 -3.50 7.05
CA ILE A 145 16.94 -3.53 8.00
C ILE A 145 18.30 -3.30 7.30
N MET A 146 18.50 -3.84 6.10
CA MET A 146 19.78 -3.77 5.41
C MET A 146 20.02 -2.45 4.67
N LYS A 147 18.98 -1.62 4.45
CA LYS A 147 19.11 -0.42 3.61
C LYS A 147 19.67 0.74 4.41
N LYS A 148 20.80 1.25 3.93
CA LYS A 148 21.49 2.45 4.45
C LYS A 148 21.21 3.70 3.62
N LYS A 149 20.61 3.55 2.43
CA LYS A 149 20.23 4.64 1.52
C LYS A 149 18.71 4.87 1.60
N LYS A 150 18.25 6.03 1.14
CA LYS A 150 16.82 6.32 0.96
C LYS A 150 16.18 5.23 0.09
N TYR A 151 14.97 4.81 0.44
CA TYR A 151 14.26 3.76 -0.28
C TYR A 151 12.75 4.03 -0.35
N PHE A 152 12.12 3.49 -1.39
CA PHE A 152 10.68 3.47 -1.57
C PHE A 152 10.26 2.04 -1.93
N GLY A 153 9.34 1.47 -1.18
CA GLY A 153 8.94 0.07 -1.34
C GLY A 153 7.43 -0.09 -1.35
N VAL A 154 6.92 -0.84 -2.31
CA VAL A 154 5.53 -1.32 -2.34
C VAL A 154 5.57 -2.82 -2.13
N PHE A 155 5.02 -3.29 -1.01
CA PHE A 155 4.99 -4.71 -0.66
C PHE A 155 3.53 -5.11 -0.43
N TRP A 156 3.07 -6.09 -1.17
CA TRP A 156 1.66 -6.40 -1.27
C TRP A 156 1.41 -7.86 -0.89
N GLU A 157 0.58 -8.04 0.14
CA GLU A 157 0.08 -9.34 0.56
C GLU A 157 -1.25 -9.59 -0.16
N THR A 158 -1.43 -10.78 -0.71
CA THR A 158 -2.65 -11.18 -1.43
C THR A 158 -3.11 -12.58 -1.05
N ASN A 159 -2.20 -13.55 -0.91
CA ASN A 159 -2.60 -14.97 -0.76
C ASN A 159 -3.48 -15.26 0.46
N LEU A 160 -3.13 -14.69 1.61
CA LEU A 160 -3.76 -15.02 2.88
C LEU A 160 -5.09 -14.29 3.06
N THR A 161 -5.20 -13.04 2.57
CA THR A 161 -6.34 -12.17 2.89
C THR A 161 -7.31 -11.88 1.75
N HIS A 162 -7.01 -12.27 0.51
CA HIS A 162 -7.83 -11.86 -0.65
C HIS A 162 -9.24 -12.48 -0.68
N ASN A 163 -9.37 -13.77 -0.35
CA ASN A 163 -10.62 -14.52 -0.55
C ASN A 163 -11.44 -14.75 0.72
N GLU A 164 -10.83 -14.62 1.89
CA GLU A 164 -11.39 -15.09 3.16
C GLU A 164 -11.47 -13.97 4.19
N LEU A 165 -12.69 -13.69 4.67
CA LEU A 165 -12.96 -12.56 5.58
C LEU A 165 -12.22 -12.68 6.93
N ASN A 166 -11.97 -13.91 7.39
CA ASN A 166 -11.45 -14.21 8.72
C ASN A 166 -9.98 -14.65 8.72
N TYR A 167 -9.43 -15.09 7.59
CA TYR A 167 -8.04 -15.50 7.50
C TYR A 167 -6.99 -14.46 7.87
N PRO A 168 -7.25 -13.14 7.80
CA PRO A 168 -6.33 -12.19 8.40
C PRO A 168 -5.98 -12.47 9.86
N GLU A 169 -6.81 -13.19 10.63
CA GLU A 169 -6.48 -13.60 12.01
C GLU A 169 -5.20 -14.41 12.11
N ILE A 170 -4.90 -15.21 11.07
CA ILE A 170 -3.67 -16.01 10.97
C ILE A 170 -2.45 -15.08 10.88
N ALA A 171 -2.61 -13.90 10.26
CA ALA A 171 -1.54 -12.94 10.06
C ALA A 171 -1.28 -12.04 11.28
N ASP A 172 -2.11 -12.04 12.33
CA ASP A 172 -1.99 -11.06 13.42
C ASP A 172 -0.64 -11.15 14.12
N GLU A 173 -0.22 -12.35 14.50
CA GLU A 173 1.08 -12.54 15.13
C GLU A 173 2.24 -12.26 14.16
N MET A 174 2.10 -12.65 12.89
CA MET A 174 3.11 -12.43 11.87
C MET A 174 3.36 -10.94 11.62
N LEU A 175 2.29 -10.15 11.44
CA LEU A 175 2.37 -8.70 11.22
C LEU A 175 2.86 -7.97 12.48
N TYR A 176 2.39 -8.38 13.67
CA TYR A 176 2.90 -7.85 14.93
C TYR A 176 4.42 -8.05 15.06
N ASN A 177 4.90 -9.27 14.80
CA ASN A 177 6.32 -9.60 14.86
C ASN A 177 7.12 -8.87 13.78
N PHE A 178 6.59 -8.77 12.56
CA PHE A 178 7.18 -8.00 11.47
C PHE A 178 7.40 -6.53 11.87
N ILE A 179 6.35 -5.83 12.31
CA ILE A 179 6.43 -4.41 12.68
C ILE A 179 7.40 -4.21 13.84
N ASN A 180 7.41 -5.11 14.84
CA ASN A 180 8.38 -5.05 15.92
C ASN A 180 9.83 -5.26 15.43
N SER A 181 10.05 -6.16 14.47
CA SER A 181 11.38 -6.43 13.92
C SER A 181 11.99 -5.21 13.23
N ILE A 182 11.17 -4.35 12.63
CA ILE A 182 11.61 -3.13 11.93
C ILE A 182 11.44 -1.85 12.76
N LYS A 183 11.03 -1.97 14.04
CA LYS A 183 10.67 -0.82 14.88
C LYS A 183 11.81 0.20 15.00
N SER A 184 13.06 -0.27 15.05
CA SER A 184 14.22 0.62 15.11
C SER A 184 14.42 1.47 13.84
N GLN A 185 14.00 0.94 12.68
CA GLN A 185 14.07 1.60 11.38
C GLN A 185 12.92 2.59 11.16
N LEU A 186 11.79 2.44 11.88
CA LEU A 186 10.66 3.38 11.85
C LEU A 186 11.02 4.78 12.37
N ASN A 187 12.16 4.95 13.05
CA ASN A 187 12.67 6.27 13.43
C ASN A 187 13.08 7.14 12.24
N ASN A 188 13.30 6.55 11.06
CA ASN A 188 13.68 7.25 9.82
C ASN A 188 12.83 6.83 8.62
N THR A 189 11.74 6.11 8.85
CA THR A 189 10.90 5.52 7.80
C THR A 189 9.45 5.91 8.04
N VAL A 190 8.77 6.41 7.01
CA VAL A 190 7.31 6.48 7.01
C VAL A 190 6.80 5.12 6.57
N LEU A 191 5.97 4.48 7.39
CA LEU A 191 5.31 3.22 7.05
C LEU A 191 3.83 3.48 6.80
N ILE A 192 3.38 3.11 5.61
CA ILE A 192 1.98 3.17 5.20
C ILE A 192 1.44 1.74 5.21
N PHE A 193 0.44 1.48 6.04
CA PHE A 193 -0.24 0.19 6.11
C PHE A 193 -1.64 0.35 5.53
N MET A 194 -1.91 -0.32 4.40
CA MET A 194 -3.09 -0.04 3.59
C MET A 194 -3.69 -1.28 2.95
N SER A 195 -4.92 -1.12 2.45
CA SER A 195 -5.57 -2.01 1.49
C SER A 195 -6.12 -1.19 0.33
N ASP A 196 -6.29 -1.84 -0.81
CA ASP A 196 -7.01 -1.35 -1.99
C ASP A 196 -8.55 -1.29 -1.80
N HIS A 197 -9.15 -2.32 -1.20
CA HIS A 197 -10.58 -2.42 -0.93
C HIS A 197 -10.90 -3.28 0.32
N GLY A 198 -12.15 -3.24 0.81
CA GLY A 198 -12.65 -4.21 1.80
C GLY A 198 -12.96 -5.58 1.19
N THR A 199 -13.60 -6.50 1.93
CA THR A 199 -13.99 -7.81 1.38
C THR A 199 -14.93 -7.65 0.19
N ARG A 200 -14.71 -8.46 -0.86
CA ARG A 200 -15.50 -8.48 -2.11
C ARG A 200 -16.18 -9.82 -2.38
N ILE A 201 -15.93 -10.82 -1.55
CA ILE A 201 -16.34 -12.20 -1.76
C ILE A 201 -17.09 -12.69 -0.52
N GLY A 202 -18.07 -13.56 -0.74
CA GLY A 202 -18.85 -14.20 0.31
C GLY A 202 -20.09 -13.41 0.75
N GLU A 203 -20.95 -14.09 1.49
CA GLU A 203 -22.28 -13.61 1.94
C GLU A 203 -22.20 -12.30 2.76
N PHE A 204 -21.07 -12.05 3.44
CA PHE A 204 -20.88 -10.83 4.21
C PHE A 204 -21.08 -9.56 3.38
N VAL A 205 -20.69 -9.58 2.10
CA VAL A 205 -20.77 -8.42 1.19
C VAL A 205 -22.22 -8.01 0.92
N GLU A 206 -23.17 -8.95 1.03
CA GLU A 206 -24.61 -8.70 0.81
C GLU A 206 -25.27 -7.99 2.01
N THR A 207 -24.60 -7.99 3.16
CA THR A 207 -25.08 -7.26 4.34
C THR A 207 -24.82 -5.75 4.21
N TYR A 208 -25.59 -4.93 4.93
CA TYR A 208 -25.33 -3.49 5.00
C TYR A 208 -23.91 -3.16 5.51
N GLN A 209 -23.41 -3.95 6.46
CA GLN A 209 -22.06 -3.77 7.00
C GLN A 209 -21.00 -4.11 5.96
N GLY A 210 -21.14 -5.23 5.25
CA GLY A 210 -20.21 -5.61 4.17
C GLY A 210 -20.24 -4.61 3.01
N TYR A 211 -21.42 -4.11 2.65
CA TYR A 211 -21.58 -3.01 1.70
C TYR A 211 -20.75 -1.79 2.12
N LEU A 212 -20.78 -1.37 3.39
CA LEU A 212 -19.96 -0.25 3.87
C LEU A 212 -18.46 -0.58 3.91
N GLU A 213 -18.09 -1.69 4.53
CA GLU A 213 -16.69 -2.08 4.71
C GLU A 213 -15.96 -2.33 3.40
N ASN A 214 -16.67 -2.81 2.38
CA ASN A 214 -16.14 -2.98 1.04
C ASN A 214 -15.56 -1.66 0.48
N ARG A 215 -16.23 -0.52 0.73
CA ARG A 215 -15.82 0.80 0.25
C ARG A 215 -14.83 1.52 1.14
N LEU A 216 -14.61 1.04 2.37
CA LEU A 216 -13.78 1.69 3.39
C LEU A 216 -12.51 0.85 3.66
N PRO A 217 -11.58 0.77 2.70
CA PRO A 217 -10.33 0.08 2.91
C PRO A 217 -9.52 0.71 4.05
N LEU A 218 -8.62 -0.08 4.61
CA LEU A 218 -7.66 0.41 5.58
C LEU A 218 -6.66 1.38 4.91
N LEU A 219 -6.41 2.52 5.55
CA LEU A 219 -5.23 3.34 5.32
C LEU A 219 -4.74 3.90 6.66
N SER A 220 -3.49 3.60 7.01
CA SER A 220 -2.87 4.00 8.27
C SER A 220 -1.42 4.45 8.03
N PHE A 221 -1.06 5.61 8.55
CA PHE A 221 0.28 6.17 8.42
C PHE A 221 1.02 6.14 9.75
N MET A 222 2.28 5.71 9.73
CA MET A 222 3.22 5.86 10.85
C MET A 222 4.36 6.75 10.41
N PHE A 223 4.52 7.87 11.11
CA PHE A 223 5.57 8.85 10.84
C PHE A 223 6.64 8.83 11.93
N PRO A 224 7.92 8.99 11.56
CA PRO A 224 8.99 9.25 12.52
C PRO A 224 8.68 10.41 13.45
N LYS A 225 9.16 10.34 14.70
CA LYS A 225 8.94 11.41 15.70
C LYS A 225 9.46 12.77 15.21
N TRP A 226 10.67 12.79 14.62
CA TRP A 226 11.26 14.03 14.08
C TRP A 226 10.40 14.64 12.96
N PHE A 227 9.74 13.80 12.15
CA PHE A 227 8.86 14.29 11.08
C PHE A 227 7.65 15.00 11.69
N GLN A 228 7.07 14.41 12.74
CA GLN A 228 5.93 15.00 13.43
C GLN A 228 6.28 16.32 14.13
N GLU A 229 7.53 16.46 14.59
CA GLU A 229 8.05 17.66 15.24
C GLU A 229 8.40 18.76 14.25
N ASN A 230 8.90 18.41 13.06
CA ASN A 230 9.34 19.38 12.05
C ASN A 230 8.22 19.83 11.09
N TYR A 231 7.24 18.97 10.81
CA TYR A 231 6.13 19.24 9.87
C TYR A 231 4.78 19.30 10.60
N LYS A 232 4.69 20.20 11.59
CA LYS A 232 3.53 20.28 12.49
C LYS A 232 2.24 20.62 11.75
N LEU A 233 2.28 21.55 10.78
CA LEU A 233 1.08 21.91 10.02
C LEU A 233 0.64 20.75 9.12
N ALA A 234 1.58 20.06 8.46
CA ALA A 234 1.27 18.86 7.66
C ALA A 234 0.60 17.77 8.51
N MET A 235 1.17 17.46 9.68
CA MET A 235 0.61 16.48 10.61
C MET A 235 -0.74 16.90 11.19
N LYS A 236 -0.95 18.20 11.44
CA LYS A 236 -2.24 18.74 11.86
C LYS A 236 -3.29 18.52 10.75
N ASN A 237 -2.98 18.91 9.52
CA ASN A 237 -3.87 18.73 8.37
C ASN A 237 -4.21 17.25 8.15
N LEU A 238 -3.22 16.36 8.23
CA LEU A 238 -3.45 14.92 8.11
C LEU A 238 -4.44 14.42 9.19
N LYS A 239 -4.26 14.83 10.45
CA LYS A 239 -5.14 14.45 11.56
C LYS A 239 -6.57 15.01 11.39
N GLU A 240 -6.71 16.24 10.92
CA GLU A 240 -8.01 16.85 10.61
C GLU A 240 -8.70 16.14 9.44
N ASN A 241 -7.93 15.70 8.44
CA ASN A 241 -8.43 14.99 7.27
C ASN A 241 -8.82 13.53 7.55
N THR A 242 -8.53 12.99 8.74
CA THR A 242 -8.86 11.58 9.08
C THR A 242 -10.34 11.26 8.88
N ARG A 243 -11.24 12.23 9.06
CA ARG A 243 -12.70 12.05 8.92
C ARG A 243 -13.27 12.61 7.61
N LEU A 244 -12.42 13.18 6.76
CA LEU A 244 -12.83 13.69 5.45
C LEU A 244 -12.73 12.59 4.40
N LEU A 245 -13.53 12.72 3.34
CA LEU A 245 -13.43 11.84 2.19
C LEU A 245 -12.04 12.00 1.56
N SER A 246 -11.31 10.89 1.48
CA SER A 246 -10.04 10.77 0.78
C SER A 246 -10.03 9.46 0.00
N THR A 247 -9.22 9.40 -1.05
CA THR A 247 -9.16 8.29 -2.00
C THR A 247 -7.73 7.94 -2.36
N HIS A 248 -7.55 6.88 -3.15
CA HIS A 248 -6.23 6.50 -3.67
C HIS A 248 -5.53 7.64 -4.46
N PHE A 249 -6.26 8.60 -5.03
CA PHE A 249 -5.65 9.81 -5.62
C PHE A 249 -5.01 10.73 -4.58
N ASP A 250 -5.66 10.93 -3.43
CA ASP A 250 -5.10 11.76 -2.35
C ASP A 250 -3.85 11.11 -1.73
N LEU A 251 -3.80 9.78 -1.71
CA LEU A 251 -2.60 9.03 -1.32
C LEU A 251 -1.46 9.26 -2.34
N HIS A 252 -1.74 9.32 -3.64
CA HIS A 252 -0.73 9.66 -4.66
C HIS A 252 -0.11 11.04 -4.39
N GLU A 253 -0.94 12.05 -4.16
CA GLU A 253 -0.48 13.41 -3.86
C GLU A 253 0.33 13.46 -2.55
N THR A 254 -0.06 12.67 -1.56
CA THR A 254 0.71 12.51 -0.32
C THR A 254 2.10 11.90 -0.58
N LEU A 255 2.22 10.92 -1.48
CA LEU A 255 3.51 10.34 -1.86
C LEU A 255 4.39 11.34 -2.62
N LEU A 256 3.79 12.19 -3.46
CA LEU A 256 4.51 13.29 -4.13
C LEU A 256 5.03 14.32 -3.11
N ASP A 257 4.21 14.68 -2.12
CA ASP A 257 4.63 15.53 -0.99
C ASP A 257 5.76 14.88 -0.17
N MET A 258 5.81 13.55 -0.05
CA MET A 258 6.92 12.84 0.63
C MET A 258 8.21 12.77 -0.20
N LEU A 259 8.11 12.91 -1.52
CA LEU A 259 9.27 12.95 -2.42
C LEU A 259 10.06 14.25 -2.24
N ASP A 260 9.36 15.36 -2.00
CA ASP A 260 9.91 16.69 -1.76
C ASP A 260 9.33 17.32 -0.49
N LEU A 261 10.02 17.09 0.64
CA LEU A 261 9.55 17.58 1.93
C LEU A 261 9.50 19.11 2.06
N THR A 262 10.10 19.86 1.12
CA THR A 262 10.00 21.33 1.13
C THR A 262 8.56 21.79 0.83
N SER A 263 7.79 21.01 0.07
CA SER A 263 6.40 21.31 -0.27
C SER A 263 5.47 21.31 0.95
N ILE A 264 5.85 20.57 2.00
CA ILE A 264 5.08 20.40 3.23
C ILE A 264 5.63 21.19 4.42
N GLU A 265 6.64 22.03 4.21
CA GLU A 265 7.06 23.00 5.22
C GLU A 265 5.94 23.99 5.53
N ASP A 266 5.79 24.36 6.80
CA ASP A 266 4.69 25.20 7.28
C ASP A 266 4.51 26.50 6.49
N GLY A 267 5.60 27.11 6.00
CA GLY A 267 5.56 28.31 5.18
C GLY A 267 4.92 28.08 3.81
N TYR A 268 5.36 27.04 3.10
CA TYR A 268 4.83 26.67 1.78
C TYR A 268 3.38 26.19 1.86
N LEU A 269 3.04 25.38 2.88
CA LEU A 269 1.68 24.89 3.08
C LEU A 269 0.66 26.01 3.29
N LYS A 270 0.99 27.05 4.07
CA LYS A 270 0.10 28.20 4.26
C LYS A 270 -0.21 28.90 2.95
N VAL A 271 0.79 29.08 2.08
CA VAL A 271 0.60 29.67 0.75
C VAL A 271 -0.28 28.77 -0.14
N ARG A 272 -0.05 27.45 -0.10
CA ARG A 272 -0.85 26.46 -0.85
C ARG A 272 -2.32 26.47 -0.42
N MET A 273 -2.58 26.51 0.89
CA MET A 273 -3.93 26.55 1.46
C MET A 273 -4.68 27.83 1.04
N ASN A 274 -4.06 29.00 1.16
CA ASN A 274 -4.68 30.27 0.77
C ASN A 274 -5.03 30.33 -0.72
N LYS A 275 -4.20 29.74 -1.59
CA LYS A 275 -4.49 29.64 -3.03
C LYS A 275 -5.70 28.75 -3.33
N ASN A 276 -5.93 27.71 -2.52
CA ASN A 276 -7.06 26.79 -2.71
C ASN A 276 -8.37 27.37 -2.17
N GLU A 277 -8.33 28.17 -1.11
CA GLU A 277 -9.51 28.91 -0.62
C GLU A 277 -10.00 29.93 -1.67
N ASN A 278 -9.09 30.60 -2.38
CA ASN A 278 -9.45 31.54 -3.45
C ASN A 278 -9.97 30.87 -4.75
N LYS A 279 -9.97 29.53 -4.81
CA LYS A 279 -10.49 28.74 -5.95
C LYS A 279 -11.83 28.06 -5.64
N ARG A 280 -12.29 28.08 -4.40
CA ARG A 280 -13.60 27.57 -3.98
C ARG A 280 -14.60 28.72 -3.90
#